data_AF-A0A2E2Q6M8-F1
#
_entry.id   AF-A0A2E2Q6M8-F1
#
_cell.length_a   1.000
_cell.length_b   1.000
_cell.length_c   1.000
_cell.angle_alpha   90.00
_cell.angle_beta   90.00
_cell.angle_gamma   90.00
#
_symmetry.space_group_name_H-M   'P 1'
#
loop_
_entity.id
_entity.type
_entity.pdbx_description
1 polymer ?
#
loop_
_entity_poly.entity_id
_entity_poly.type
_entity_poly.pdbx_seq_one_letter_code
_entity_poly.pdbx_strand_id
1 'polypeptide(L)'
;MTVLAAACAALAVLLAHRPGRPRAPIPRGPRPPSDVRRQRGVAAALAVVAGLTWGRDLLGPLLGPAVGLAGAALVWTAAGRGESSAERRATLRARADLPHLVGLAADAVRAGSDPAHALRHAADALPGPTADRLLARTHALSLGADPAAVWRRLADDPALAPLGRALARAHESGPPVADAIARLAVRSAEQARAEVEDRARRVGVRAAVPLGLCLLPSFVVLGIVPLAAALLADLW
;
A
#
# COMPACT_ATOMS: atom_id res chain seq x y z
N MET A 1 -16.40 34.73 -7.34
CA MET A 1 -14.93 34.58 -7.51
C MET A 1 -14.28 33.60 -6.54
N THR A 2 -14.85 33.37 -5.34
CA THR A 2 -14.38 32.39 -4.34
C THR A 2 -14.48 30.93 -4.80
N VAL A 3 -15.48 30.58 -5.60
CA VAL A 3 -15.74 29.21 -6.09
C VAL A 3 -14.70 28.74 -7.12
N LEU A 4 -14.25 29.63 -8.01
CA LEU A 4 -13.23 29.34 -9.03
C LEU A 4 -11.84 29.13 -8.40
N ALA A 5 -11.56 29.85 -7.30
CA ALA A 5 -10.31 29.76 -6.56
C ALA A 5 -10.24 28.49 -5.69
N ALA A 6 -11.36 28.07 -5.09
CA ALA A 6 -11.47 26.79 -4.40
C ALA A 6 -11.32 25.59 -5.37
N ALA A 7 -11.84 25.72 -6.59
CA ALA A 7 -11.66 24.71 -7.64
C ALA A 7 -10.19 24.60 -8.09
N CYS A 8 -9.44 25.71 -8.20
CA CYS A 8 -8.01 25.67 -8.53
C CYS A 8 -7.15 25.10 -7.40
N ALA A 9 -7.47 25.37 -6.13
CA ALA A 9 -6.78 24.79 -4.98
C ALA A 9 -7.06 23.28 -4.85
N ALA A 10 -8.31 22.87 -5.04
CA ALA A 10 -8.68 21.46 -5.09
C ALA A 10 -8.01 20.75 -6.27
N LEU A 11 -7.90 21.40 -7.43
CA LEU A 11 -7.22 20.87 -8.62
C LEU A 11 -5.70 20.75 -8.40
N ALA A 12 -5.06 21.71 -7.72
CA ALA A 12 -3.64 21.67 -7.39
C ALA A 12 -3.33 20.56 -6.38
N VAL A 13 -4.20 20.37 -5.37
CA VAL A 13 -4.10 19.25 -4.42
C VAL A 13 -4.34 17.91 -5.13
N LEU A 14 -5.33 17.82 -6.02
CA LEU A 14 -5.59 16.64 -6.84
C LEU A 14 -4.44 16.31 -7.80
N LEU A 15 -3.78 17.31 -8.39
CA LEU A 15 -2.61 17.15 -9.26
C LEU A 15 -1.36 16.74 -8.47
N ALA A 16 -1.16 17.29 -7.27
CA ALA A 16 -0.10 16.89 -6.35
C ALA A 16 -0.32 15.51 -5.73
N HIS A 17 -1.58 15.09 -5.59
CA HIS A 17 -1.96 13.74 -5.19
C HIS A 17 -2.10 12.76 -6.34
N ARG A 18 -1.89 13.15 -7.61
CA ARG A 18 -2.01 12.19 -8.72
C ARG A 18 -1.01 11.06 -8.50
N PRO A 19 -1.48 9.84 -8.18
CA PRO A 19 -0.59 8.72 -7.98
C PRO A 19 0.10 8.51 -9.32
N GLY A 20 1.44 8.58 -9.32
CA GLY A 20 2.24 8.36 -10.52
C GLY A 20 1.73 7.12 -11.23
N ARG A 21 1.31 7.29 -12.49
CA ARG A 21 0.78 6.21 -13.32
C ARG A 21 1.70 4.99 -13.19
N PRO A 22 1.16 3.77 -12.99
CA PRO A 22 1.97 2.56 -13.00
C PRO A 22 2.60 2.43 -14.39
N ARG A 23 3.84 2.92 -14.53
CA ARG A 23 4.65 2.70 -15.72
C ARG A 23 5.07 1.23 -15.68
N ALA A 24 4.91 0.56 -16.82
CA ALA A 24 5.33 -0.82 -17.02
C ALA A 24 6.76 -1.04 -16.49
N PRO A 25 7.05 -2.22 -15.91
CA PRO A 25 8.38 -2.53 -15.41
C PRO A 25 9.33 -2.62 -16.60
N ILE A 26 10.14 -1.59 -16.79
CA ILE A 26 11.37 -1.68 -17.58
C ILE A 26 12.46 -2.05 -16.56
N PRO A 27 13.26 -3.11 -16.79
CA PRO A 27 14.38 -3.44 -15.91
C PRO A 27 15.33 -2.24 -15.91
N ARG A 28 15.45 -1.58 -14.75
CA ARG A 28 16.29 -0.40 -14.58
C ARG A 28 17.30 -0.67 -13.47
N GLY A 29 18.56 -0.37 -13.77
CA GLY A 29 19.64 -0.32 -12.79
C GLY A 29 19.39 0.70 -11.66
N PRO A 30 20.33 0.82 -10.72
CA PRO A 30 20.18 1.62 -9.51
C PRO A 30 19.77 3.06 -9.86
N ARG A 31 18.58 3.49 -9.43
CA ARG A 31 18.15 4.88 -9.64
C ARG A 31 19.00 5.80 -8.76
N PRO A 32 19.61 6.87 -9.32
CA PRO A 32 20.27 7.86 -8.50
C PRO A 32 19.23 8.62 -7.64
N PRO A 33 19.50 8.86 -6.35
CA PRO A 33 18.56 9.46 -5.39
C PRO A 33 18.24 10.96 -5.62
N SER A 34 18.73 11.57 -6.71
CA SER A 34 18.72 13.03 -6.94
C SER A 34 17.39 13.57 -7.50
N ASP A 35 16.67 12.81 -8.33
CA ASP A 35 15.47 13.32 -9.04
C ASP A 35 14.27 13.57 -8.12
N VAL A 36 14.08 12.70 -7.12
CA VAL A 36 12.97 12.83 -6.16
C VAL A 36 13.20 14.04 -5.25
N ARG A 37 14.45 14.31 -4.88
CA ARG A 37 14.83 15.43 -4.00
C ARG A 37 14.65 16.80 -4.70
N ARG A 38 14.89 16.86 -6.01
CA ARG A 38 14.70 18.06 -6.84
C ARG A 38 13.21 18.37 -7.05
N GLN A 39 12.38 17.37 -7.31
CA GLN A 39 10.91 17.54 -7.40
C GLN A 39 10.26 17.91 -6.06
N ARG A 40 10.78 17.37 -4.94
CA ARG A 40 10.39 17.75 -3.57
C ARG A 40 10.62 19.24 -3.27
N GLY A 41 11.75 19.79 -3.71
CA GLY A 41 12.08 21.21 -3.53
C GLY A 41 11.15 22.16 -4.28
N VAL A 42 10.75 21.82 -5.50
CA VAL A 42 9.86 22.65 -6.33
C VAL A 42 8.43 22.69 -5.78
N ALA A 43 7.89 21.55 -5.32
CA ALA A 43 6.56 21.48 -4.73
C ALA A 43 6.45 22.22 -3.38
N ALA A 44 7.51 22.16 -2.56
CA ALA A 44 7.59 22.93 -1.32
C ALA A 44 7.70 24.44 -1.58
N ALA A 45 8.50 24.85 -2.57
CA ALA A 45 8.62 26.26 -2.96
C ALA A 45 7.27 26.84 -3.46
N LEU A 46 6.52 26.08 -4.26
CA LEU A 46 5.19 26.49 -4.73
C LEU A 46 4.16 26.57 -3.59
N ALA A 47 4.20 25.67 -2.60
CA ALA A 47 3.34 25.72 -1.42
C ALA A 47 3.64 26.93 -0.51
N VAL A 48 4.92 27.29 -0.37
CA VAL A 48 5.34 28.51 0.36
C VAL A 48 4.83 29.77 -0.34
N VAL A 49 4.96 29.86 -1.67
CA VAL A 49 4.50 31.02 -2.46
C VAL A 49 2.97 31.14 -2.41
N ALA A 50 2.23 30.03 -2.47
CA ALA A 50 0.77 30.03 -2.33
C ALA A 50 0.32 30.44 -0.91
N GLY A 51 1.00 29.98 0.14
CA GLY A 51 0.71 30.37 1.52
C GLY A 51 1.00 31.84 1.83
N LEU A 52 2.11 32.37 1.29
CA LEU A 52 2.52 33.78 1.46
C LEU A 52 1.58 34.75 0.75
N THR A 53 0.98 34.35 -0.37
CA THR A 53 0.04 35.19 -1.14
C THR A 53 -1.38 35.15 -0.58
N TRP A 54 -1.86 34.00 -0.09
CA TRP A 54 -3.24 33.85 0.41
C TRP A 54 -3.41 34.11 1.91
N GLY A 55 -2.40 33.86 2.73
CA GLY A 55 -2.48 34.06 4.19
C GLY A 55 -2.60 35.54 4.59
N ARG A 56 -2.19 36.45 3.71
CA ARG A 56 -2.21 37.91 3.96
C ARG A 56 -3.62 38.49 3.91
N ASP A 57 -4.49 37.96 3.05
CA ASP A 57 -5.84 38.51 2.80
C ASP A 57 -6.93 37.89 3.71
N LEU A 58 -6.69 36.74 4.33
CA LEU A 58 -7.71 36.01 5.11
C LEU A 58 -7.54 36.09 6.64
N LEU A 59 -6.30 36.14 7.16
CA LEU A 59 -6.01 36.04 8.61
C LEU A 59 -5.20 37.21 9.19
N GLY A 60 -4.86 38.22 8.37
CA GLY A 60 -4.02 39.34 8.76
C GLY A 60 -2.50 39.07 8.68
N PRO A 61 -1.67 40.12 8.63
CA PRO A 61 -0.25 40.04 8.26
C PRO A 61 0.63 39.22 9.22
N LEU A 62 0.15 38.92 10.43
CA LEU A 62 0.93 38.20 11.45
C LEU A 62 0.83 36.67 11.34
N LEU A 63 -0.29 36.12 10.87
CA LEU A 63 -0.55 34.66 10.91
C LEU A 63 -0.29 33.95 9.56
N GLY A 64 -0.30 34.69 8.45
CA GLY A 64 0.01 34.17 7.11
C GLY A 64 1.33 33.39 6.98
N PRO A 65 2.47 33.88 7.49
CA PRO A 65 3.75 33.17 7.36
C PRO A 65 3.77 31.84 8.15
N ALA A 66 3.07 31.76 9.28
CA ALA A 66 2.99 30.54 10.08
C ALA A 66 2.21 29.43 9.35
N VAL A 67 1.11 29.79 8.67
CA VAL A 67 0.33 28.84 7.85
C VAL A 67 1.11 28.38 6.62
N GLY A 68 1.87 29.28 5.97
CA GLY A 68 2.75 28.93 4.85
C GLY A 68 3.87 27.97 5.24
N LEU A 69 4.53 28.21 6.38
CA LEU A 69 5.55 27.31 6.94
C LEU A 69 4.96 25.95 7.35
N ALA A 70 3.78 25.93 7.97
CA ALA A 70 3.10 24.69 8.31
C ALA A 70 2.70 23.88 7.07
N GLY A 71 2.18 24.54 6.02
CA GLY A 71 1.87 23.91 4.74
C GLY A 71 3.10 23.34 4.04
N ALA A 72 4.21 24.08 4.04
CA ALA A 72 5.48 23.62 3.47
C ALA A 72 6.07 22.43 4.24
N ALA A 73 6.01 22.45 5.57
CA ALA A 73 6.42 21.33 6.42
C ALA A 73 5.54 20.09 6.18
N LEU A 74 4.22 20.29 5.99
CA LEU A 74 3.28 19.21 5.67
C LEU A 74 3.59 18.58 4.30
N VAL A 75 3.86 19.40 3.28
CA VAL A 75 4.23 18.92 1.94
C VAL A 75 5.58 18.20 1.96
N TRP A 76 6.58 18.74 2.65
CA TRP A 76 7.90 18.13 2.78
C TRP A 76 7.83 16.77 3.49
N THR A 77 7.07 16.68 4.60
CA THR A 77 6.89 15.42 5.34
C THR A 77 6.05 14.41 4.54
N ALA A 78 5.00 14.85 3.84
CA ALA A 78 4.19 13.99 2.98
C ALA A 78 4.98 13.45 1.78
N ALA A 79 5.87 14.24 1.19
CA ALA A 79 6.71 13.81 0.06
C ALA A 79 7.87 12.89 0.49
N GLY A 80 8.37 13.03 1.73
CA GLY A 80 9.27 12.05 2.35
C GLY A 80 8.61 10.69 2.57
N ARG A 81 7.31 10.68 2.92
CA ARG A 81 6.49 9.46 2.99
C ARG A 81 6.24 8.80 1.62
N GLY A 82 6.47 9.50 0.50
CA GLY A 82 6.25 8.99 -0.84
C GLY A 82 7.17 7.82 -1.23
N GLU A 83 8.42 7.83 -0.79
CA GLU A 83 9.43 6.82 -1.14
C GLU A 83 9.26 5.56 -0.29
N SER A 84 9.01 5.73 1.02
CA SER A 84 8.57 4.65 1.89
C SER A 84 7.23 4.06 1.45
N SER A 85 6.33 4.86 0.86
CA SER A 85 5.09 4.34 0.27
C SER A 85 5.32 3.54 -1.00
N ALA A 86 6.35 3.83 -1.79
CA ALA A 86 6.67 3.09 -3.02
C ALA A 86 7.25 1.72 -2.68
N GLU A 87 8.20 1.66 -1.75
CA GLU A 87 8.75 0.40 -1.21
C GLU A 87 7.68 -0.42 -0.48
N ARG A 88 6.82 0.24 0.30
CA ARG A 88 5.69 -0.42 0.96
C ARG A 88 4.70 -0.98 -0.07
N ARG A 89 4.39 -0.23 -1.13
CA ARG A 89 3.56 -0.72 -2.25
C ARG A 89 4.21 -1.91 -2.96
N ALA A 90 5.52 -1.87 -3.19
CA ALA A 90 6.24 -2.99 -3.81
C ALA A 90 6.21 -4.24 -2.92
N THR A 91 6.41 -4.08 -1.61
CA THR A 91 6.31 -5.18 -0.62
C THR A 91 4.89 -5.72 -0.50
N LEU A 92 3.87 -4.86 -0.55
CA LEU A 92 2.45 -5.28 -0.54
C LEU A 92 2.09 -6.06 -1.80
N ARG A 93 2.54 -5.61 -2.98
CA ARG A 93 2.39 -6.37 -4.24
C ARG A 93 3.10 -7.71 -4.13
N ALA A 94 4.34 -7.71 -3.64
CA ALA A 94 5.10 -8.94 -3.50
C ALA A 94 4.39 -9.97 -2.60
N ARG A 95 3.79 -9.50 -1.50
CA ARG A 95 2.96 -10.34 -0.62
C ARG A 95 1.68 -10.85 -1.30
N ALA A 96 1.04 -10.02 -2.11
CA ALA A 96 -0.17 -10.40 -2.83
C ALA A 96 0.09 -11.44 -3.95
N ASP A 97 1.27 -11.40 -4.56
CA ASP A 97 1.65 -12.32 -5.64
C ASP A 97 2.20 -13.66 -5.10
N LEU A 98 2.66 -13.69 -3.83
CA LEU A 98 3.24 -14.90 -3.21
C LEU A 98 2.33 -16.14 -3.29
N PRO A 99 1.01 -16.10 -2.99
CA PRO A 99 0.14 -17.27 -3.07
C PRO A 99 0.07 -17.86 -4.47
N HIS A 100 0.09 -17.01 -5.50
CA HIS A 100 0.06 -17.45 -6.90
C HIS A 100 1.37 -18.12 -7.29
N LEU A 101 2.51 -17.52 -6.93
CA LEU A 101 3.83 -18.10 -7.18
C LEU A 101 3.99 -19.45 -6.47
N VAL A 102 3.62 -19.54 -5.18
CA VAL A 102 3.71 -20.79 -4.42
C VAL A 102 2.72 -21.84 -4.95
N GLY A 103 1.55 -21.42 -5.43
CA GLY A 103 0.60 -22.30 -6.13
C GLY A 103 1.21 -22.93 -7.39
N LEU A 104 1.77 -22.11 -8.28
CA LEU A 104 2.46 -22.59 -9.49
C LEU A 104 3.62 -23.52 -9.16
N ALA A 105 4.41 -23.20 -8.13
CA ALA A 105 5.50 -24.07 -7.67
C ALA A 105 4.97 -25.40 -7.11
N ALA A 106 3.85 -25.39 -6.36
CA ALA A 106 3.23 -26.61 -5.86
C ALA A 106 2.73 -27.50 -7.01
N ASP A 107 2.14 -26.92 -8.05
CA ASP A 107 1.65 -27.66 -9.22
C ASP A 107 2.83 -28.24 -10.03
N ALA A 108 3.91 -27.48 -10.20
CA ALA A 108 5.14 -27.98 -10.83
C ALA A 108 5.77 -29.15 -10.04
N VAL A 109 5.82 -29.05 -8.70
CA VAL A 109 6.32 -30.16 -7.87
C VAL A 109 5.42 -31.39 -7.94
N ARG A 110 4.08 -31.21 -7.99
CA ARG A 110 3.13 -32.31 -8.20
C ARG A 110 3.31 -32.99 -9.55
N ALA A 111 3.75 -32.24 -10.55
CA ALA A 111 4.13 -32.78 -11.87
C ALA A 111 5.50 -33.49 -11.87
N GLY A 112 6.17 -33.60 -10.71
CA GLY A 112 7.46 -34.28 -10.55
C GLY A 112 8.68 -33.37 -10.63
N SER A 113 8.51 -32.04 -10.71
CA SER A 113 9.62 -31.10 -10.72
C SER A 113 10.33 -31.04 -9.36
N ASP A 114 11.65 -30.87 -9.36
CA ASP A 114 12.37 -30.63 -8.11
C ASP A 114 11.96 -29.27 -7.49
N PRO A 115 11.94 -29.14 -6.16
CA PRO A 115 11.46 -27.92 -5.50
C PRO A 115 12.19 -26.62 -5.90
N ALA A 116 13.49 -26.67 -6.16
CA ALA A 116 14.26 -25.47 -6.51
C ALA A 116 13.97 -25.04 -7.95
N HIS A 117 13.80 -26.01 -8.84
CA HIS A 117 13.42 -25.79 -10.24
C HIS A 117 11.96 -25.38 -10.39
N ALA A 118 11.05 -25.96 -9.62
CA ALA A 118 9.66 -25.53 -9.54
C ALA A 118 9.52 -24.06 -9.11
N LEU A 119 10.26 -23.63 -8.08
CA LEU A 119 10.26 -22.24 -7.61
C LEU A 119 10.80 -21.26 -8.68
N ARG A 120 11.84 -21.67 -9.42
CA ARG A 120 12.37 -20.89 -10.54
C ARG A 120 11.36 -20.80 -11.69
N HIS A 121 10.77 -21.91 -12.11
CA HIS A 121 9.74 -21.91 -13.15
C HIS A 121 8.53 -21.06 -12.78
N ALA A 122 8.08 -21.11 -11.53
CA ALA A 122 7.01 -20.26 -11.05
C ALA A 122 7.39 -18.77 -11.10
N ALA A 123 8.65 -18.43 -10.80
CA ALA A 123 9.17 -17.07 -10.91
C ALA A 123 9.26 -16.59 -12.37
N ASP A 124 9.67 -17.46 -13.29
CA ASP A 124 9.73 -17.16 -14.72
C ASP A 124 8.33 -17.00 -15.33
N ALA A 125 7.36 -17.82 -14.90
CA ALA A 125 5.98 -17.77 -15.36
C ALA A 125 5.20 -16.55 -14.81
N LEU A 126 5.56 -16.08 -13.61
CA LEU A 126 4.92 -14.94 -12.96
C LEU A 126 5.96 -13.85 -12.61
N PRO A 127 6.46 -13.10 -13.61
CA PRO A 127 7.45 -12.07 -13.38
C PRO A 127 6.87 -10.93 -12.53
N GLY A 128 7.67 -10.44 -11.59
CA GLY A 128 7.24 -9.38 -10.68
C GLY A 128 8.13 -9.25 -9.46
N PRO A 129 7.79 -8.35 -8.52
CA PRO A 129 8.63 -8.05 -7.35
C PRO A 129 8.92 -9.27 -6.47
N THR A 130 7.99 -10.24 -6.41
CA THR A 130 8.17 -11.50 -5.67
C THR A 130 9.16 -12.41 -6.38
N ALA A 131 9.02 -12.58 -7.69
CA ALA A 131 9.91 -13.38 -8.52
C ALA A 131 11.34 -12.83 -8.46
N ASP A 132 11.53 -11.52 -8.62
CA ASP A 132 12.84 -10.86 -8.54
C ASP A 132 13.53 -11.14 -7.19
N ARG A 133 12.78 -10.97 -6.09
CA ARG A 133 13.28 -11.20 -4.71
C ARG A 133 13.57 -12.67 -4.43
N LEU A 134 12.81 -13.58 -5.03
CA LEU A 134 12.99 -15.01 -4.91
C LEU A 134 14.25 -15.43 -5.67
N LEU A 135 14.33 -15.10 -6.97
CA LEU A 135 15.45 -15.42 -7.84
C LEU A 135 16.77 -14.86 -7.29
N ALA A 136 16.78 -13.61 -6.81
CA ALA A 136 17.99 -13.01 -6.21
C ALA A 136 18.53 -13.81 -5.02
N ARG A 137 17.68 -14.52 -4.27
CA ARG A 137 18.08 -15.31 -3.10
C ARG A 137 18.29 -16.77 -3.42
N THR A 138 17.53 -17.33 -4.35
CA THR A 138 17.65 -18.74 -4.76
C THR A 138 18.78 -18.97 -5.76
N HIS A 139 19.31 -17.94 -6.41
CA HIS A 139 20.49 -18.04 -7.30
C HIS A 139 21.71 -18.66 -6.59
N ALA A 140 21.85 -18.45 -5.28
CA ALA A 140 22.92 -19.09 -4.50
C ALA A 140 22.83 -20.62 -4.50
N LEU A 141 21.63 -21.21 -4.65
CA LEU A 141 21.46 -22.67 -4.73
C LEU A 141 22.11 -23.24 -6.01
N SER A 142 22.01 -22.53 -7.14
CA SER A 142 22.72 -22.94 -8.37
C SER A 142 24.24 -22.85 -8.26
N LEU A 143 24.75 -22.12 -7.27
CA LEU A 143 26.18 -22.03 -6.96
C LEU A 143 26.61 -23.06 -5.89
N GLY A 144 25.72 -23.98 -5.50
CA GLY A 144 26.01 -25.01 -4.49
C GLY A 144 25.97 -24.51 -3.04
N ALA A 145 25.36 -23.35 -2.77
CA ALA A 145 25.18 -22.88 -1.41
C ALA A 145 24.27 -23.82 -0.60
N ASP A 146 24.52 -23.90 0.72
CA ASP A 146 23.69 -24.66 1.65
C ASP A 146 22.21 -24.26 1.54
N PRO A 147 21.31 -25.19 1.18
CA PRO A 147 19.88 -24.94 1.09
C PRO A 147 19.30 -24.38 2.39
N ALA A 148 19.74 -24.86 3.56
CA ALA A 148 19.22 -24.40 4.84
C ALA A 148 19.51 -22.91 5.07
N ALA A 149 20.72 -22.45 4.71
CA ALA A 149 21.10 -21.04 4.76
C ALA A 149 20.27 -20.18 3.78
N VAL A 150 19.99 -20.68 2.57
CA VAL A 150 19.18 -19.95 1.59
C VAL A 150 17.72 -19.81 2.06
N TRP A 151 17.13 -20.88 2.62
CA TRP A 151 15.76 -20.83 3.14
C TRP A 151 15.63 -19.87 4.32
N ARG A 152 16.65 -19.80 5.20
CA ARG A 152 16.70 -18.80 6.28
C ARG A 152 16.80 -17.37 5.75
N ARG A 153 17.64 -17.12 4.73
CA ARG A 153 17.71 -15.79 4.08
C ARG A 153 16.42 -15.38 3.39
N LEU A 154 15.63 -16.33 2.90
CA LEU A 154 14.29 -16.08 2.39
C LEU A 154 13.32 -15.72 3.52
N ALA A 155 13.52 -16.27 4.73
CA ALA A 155 12.71 -15.95 5.90
C ALA A 155 12.88 -14.49 6.36
N ASP A 156 14.05 -13.89 6.11
CA ASP A 156 14.37 -12.50 6.45
C ASP A 156 13.63 -11.48 5.57
N ASP A 157 13.17 -11.85 4.37
CA ASP A 157 12.38 -10.96 3.53
C ASP A 157 10.92 -10.95 4.01
N PRO A 158 10.36 -9.79 4.43
CA PRO A 158 8.98 -9.73 4.91
C PRO A 158 7.93 -10.20 3.90
N ALA A 159 8.23 -10.22 2.60
CA ALA A 159 7.35 -10.72 1.56
C ALA A 159 7.49 -12.24 1.34
N LEU A 160 8.69 -12.81 1.52
CA LEU A 160 8.97 -14.23 1.30
C LEU A 160 9.04 -15.04 2.61
N ALA A 161 8.91 -14.37 3.76
CA ALA A 161 9.02 -14.95 5.08
C ALA A 161 8.17 -16.20 5.32
N PRO A 162 6.90 -16.29 4.85
CA PRO A 162 6.11 -17.51 4.98
C PRO A 162 6.72 -18.70 4.23
N LEU A 163 7.27 -18.46 3.04
CA LEU A 163 7.94 -19.46 2.21
C LEU A 163 9.27 -19.89 2.83
N GLY A 164 10.15 -18.94 3.16
CA GLY A 164 11.44 -19.24 3.78
C GLY A 164 11.30 -20.05 5.08
N ARG A 165 10.36 -19.67 5.97
CA ARG A 165 10.08 -20.42 7.20
C ARG A 165 9.45 -21.80 6.97
N ALA A 166 8.69 -21.99 5.89
CA ALA A 166 8.13 -23.29 5.56
C ALA A 166 9.23 -24.23 5.04
N LEU A 167 10.11 -23.72 4.18
CA LEU A 167 11.21 -24.48 3.59
C LEU A 167 12.31 -24.80 4.60
N ALA A 168 12.69 -23.83 5.44
CA ALA A 168 13.67 -24.05 6.51
C ALA A 168 13.21 -25.15 7.48
N ARG A 169 11.96 -25.08 7.94
CA ARG A 169 11.37 -26.12 8.81
C ARG A 169 11.29 -27.48 8.12
N ALA A 170 10.92 -27.53 6.84
CA ALA A 170 10.86 -28.79 6.10
C ALA A 170 12.25 -29.43 5.96
N HIS A 171 13.28 -28.61 5.75
CA HIS A 171 14.66 -29.05 5.66
C HIS A 171 15.20 -29.59 6.99
N GLU A 172 14.83 -28.96 8.12
CA GLU A 172 15.24 -29.40 9.47
C GLU A 172 14.44 -30.62 9.97
N SER A 173 13.14 -30.69 9.66
CA SER A 173 12.21 -31.66 10.29
C SER A 173 12.04 -32.95 9.48
N GLY A 174 12.58 -33.00 8.25
CA GLY A 174 12.52 -34.17 7.37
C GLY A 174 11.26 -34.41 6.52
N PRO A 175 10.10 -33.71 6.63
CA PRO A 175 9.03 -33.92 5.65
C PRO A 175 9.48 -33.42 4.27
N PRO A 176 9.06 -34.08 3.17
CA PRO A 176 9.42 -33.67 1.83
C PRO A 176 9.17 -32.17 1.64
N VAL A 177 10.17 -31.45 1.13
CA VAL A 177 10.07 -30.02 0.79
C VAL A 177 8.86 -29.76 -0.12
N ALA A 178 8.54 -30.73 -0.98
CA ALA A 178 7.34 -30.80 -1.79
C ALA A 178 6.04 -30.59 -0.99
N ASP A 179 5.86 -31.35 0.09
CA ASP A 179 4.66 -31.26 0.92
C ASP A 179 4.58 -29.92 1.64
N ALA A 180 5.72 -29.34 2.02
CA ALA A 180 5.76 -28.04 2.64
C ALA A 180 5.31 -26.93 1.68
N ILE A 181 5.71 -27.00 0.40
CA ILE A 181 5.25 -26.09 -0.66
C ILE A 181 3.76 -26.29 -0.90
N ALA A 182 3.27 -27.53 -1.04
CA ALA A 182 1.86 -27.82 -1.26
C ALA A 182 0.97 -27.33 -0.10
N ARG A 183 1.36 -27.58 1.15
CA ARG A 183 0.66 -27.07 2.33
C ARG A 183 0.68 -25.55 2.40
N LEU A 184 1.79 -24.92 2.01
CA LEU A 184 1.88 -23.46 1.99
C LEU A 184 0.98 -22.87 0.91
N ALA A 185 0.91 -23.48 -0.29
CA ALA A 185 0.03 -23.05 -1.37
C ALA A 185 -1.43 -22.97 -0.88
N VAL A 186 -1.94 -24.06 -0.28
CA VAL A 186 -3.32 -24.11 0.25
C VAL A 186 -3.55 -23.02 1.30
N ARG A 187 -2.70 -22.95 2.33
CA ARG A 187 -2.85 -21.94 3.39
C ARG A 187 -2.79 -20.51 2.85
N SER A 188 -1.89 -20.23 1.92
CA SER A 188 -1.73 -18.90 1.34
C SER A 188 -2.92 -18.50 0.47
N ALA A 189 -3.53 -19.45 -0.24
CA ALA A 189 -4.74 -19.23 -1.03
C ALA A 189 -5.97 -18.98 -0.12
N GLU A 190 -6.12 -19.75 0.96
CA GLU A 190 -7.17 -19.55 1.96
C GLU A 190 -7.05 -18.17 2.63
N GLN A 191 -5.84 -17.79 3.05
CA GLN A 191 -5.56 -16.47 3.61
C GLN A 191 -5.88 -15.35 2.63
N ALA A 192 -5.47 -15.49 1.37
CA ALA A 192 -5.77 -14.51 0.33
C ALA A 192 -7.28 -14.34 0.10
N ARG A 193 -8.05 -15.43 0.10
CA ARG A 193 -9.52 -15.41 0.00
C ARG A 193 -10.16 -14.71 1.20
N ALA A 194 -9.75 -15.10 2.42
CA ALA A 194 -10.25 -14.48 3.65
C ALA A 194 -9.99 -12.97 3.69
N GLU A 195 -8.81 -12.52 3.26
CA GLU A 195 -8.49 -11.09 3.16
C GLU A 195 -9.39 -10.35 2.15
N VAL A 196 -9.69 -10.97 1.01
CA VAL A 196 -10.60 -10.37 0.00
C VAL A 196 -12.01 -10.25 0.57
N GLU A 197 -12.51 -11.27 1.24
CA GLU A 197 -13.81 -11.23 1.90
C GLU A 197 -13.88 -10.16 3.00
N ASP A 198 -12.84 -10.06 3.82
CA ASP A 198 -12.75 -9.02 4.86
C ASP A 198 -12.73 -7.61 4.27
N ARG A 199 -12.04 -7.42 3.14
CA ARG A 199 -12.07 -6.14 2.42
C ARG A 199 -13.47 -5.85 1.90
N ALA A 200 -14.16 -6.84 1.33
CA ALA A 200 -15.52 -6.69 0.84
C ALA A 200 -16.50 -6.32 1.98
N ARG A 201 -16.42 -7.00 3.14
CA ARG A 201 -17.23 -6.69 4.33
C ARG A 201 -17.03 -5.24 4.82
N ARG A 202 -15.80 -4.75 4.78
CA ARG A 202 -15.47 -3.38 5.21
C ARG A 202 -16.02 -2.29 4.27
N VAL A 203 -16.32 -2.60 3.01
CA VAL A 203 -16.90 -1.62 2.07
C VAL A 203 -18.29 -1.20 2.55
N GLY A 204 -19.13 -2.14 2.98
CA GLY A 204 -20.48 -1.84 3.49
C GLY A 204 -20.44 -0.90 4.70
N VAL A 205 -19.58 -1.19 5.67
CA VAL A 205 -19.41 -0.34 6.87
C VAL A 205 -18.92 1.05 6.48
N ARG A 206 -17.91 1.15 5.61
CA ARG A 206 -17.39 2.46 5.15
C ARG A 206 -18.39 3.26 4.33
N ALA A 207 -19.30 2.61 3.63
CA ALA A 207 -20.37 3.26 2.88
C ALA A 207 -21.50 3.76 3.82
N ALA A 208 -21.80 3.03 4.90
CA ALA A 208 -22.83 3.42 5.86
C ALA A 208 -22.45 4.65 6.71
N VAL A 209 -21.17 4.80 7.06
CA VAL A 209 -20.67 5.93 7.88
C VAL A 209 -21.02 7.31 7.30
N PRO A 210 -20.68 7.65 6.04
CA PRO A 210 -21.03 8.96 5.48
C PRO A 210 -22.56 9.13 5.34
N LEU A 211 -23.30 8.05 5.08
CA LEU A 211 -24.76 8.10 5.01
C LEU A 211 -25.38 8.49 6.36
N GLY A 212 -24.93 7.85 7.45
CA GLY A 212 -25.37 8.18 8.81
C GLY A 212 -24.99 9.60 9.22
N LEU A 213 -23.79 10.06 8.82
CA LEU A 213 -23.33 11.41 9.09
C LEU A 213 -24.13 12.48 8.33
N CYS A 214 -24.63 12.16 7.13
CA CYS A 214 -25.56 13.00 6.38
C CYS A 214 -27.00 12.95 6.92
N LEU A 215 -27.44 11.82 7.48
CA LEU A 215 -28.81 11.65 7.98
C LEU A 215 -29.04 12.37 9.32
N LEU A 216 -28.02 12.40 10.19
CA LEU A 216 -28.10 13.01 11.51
C LEU A 216 -28.55 14.48 11.49
N PRO A 217 -27.97 15.41 10.70
CA PRO A 217 -28.44 16.79 10.64
C PRO A 217 -29.87 16.90 10.10
N SER A 218 -30.22 16.09 9.10
CA SER A 218 -31.58 16.08 8.52
C SER A 218 -32.63 15.60 9.54
N PHE A 219 -32.31 14.57 10.33
CA PHE A 219 -33.18 14.06 11.39
C PHE A 219 -33.41 15.10 12.50
N VAL A 220 -32.38 15.87 12.86
CA VAL A 220 -32.51 16.95 13.86
C VAL A 220 -33.48 18.01 13.36
N VAL A 221 -33.30 18.51 12.13
CA VAL A 221 -34.11 19.61 11.57
C VAL A 221 -35.55 19.16 11.31
N LEU A 222 -35.76 17.96 10.78
CA LEU A 222 -37.09 17.48 10.38
C LEU A 222 -37.85 16.76 11.50
N GLY A 223 -37.15 16.15 12.44
CA GLY A 223 -37.77 15.33 13.50
C GLY A 223 -37.75 16.00 14.87
N ILE A 224 -36.56 16.37 15.35
CA ILE A 224 -36.38 16.84 16.74
C ILE A 224 -36.88 18.27 16.92
N VAL A 225 -36.54 19.18 16.01
CA VAL A 225 -36.91 20.61 16.12
C VAL A 225 -38.43 20.82 16.16
N PRO A 226 -39.24 20.22 15.26
CA PRO A 226 -40.69 20.40 15.29
C PRO A 226 -41.33 19.79 16.55
N LEU A 227 -40.83 18.63 17.00
CA LEU A 227 -41.33 17.96 18.19
C LEU A 227 -41.06 18.79 19.46
N ALA A 228 -39.85 19.33 19.58
CA ALA A 228 -39.50 20.22 20.68
C ALA A 228 -40.39 21.48 20.69
N ALA A 229 -40.62 22.08 19.51
CA ALA A 229 -41.49 23.25 19.36
C ALA A 229 -42.93 22.97 19.80
N ALA A 230 -43.50 21.80 19.44
CA ALA A 230 -44.83 21.40 19.85
C ALA A 230 -44.95 21.22 21.37
N LEU A 231 -43.99 20.52 22.00
CA LEU A 231 -43.98 20.32 23.45
C LEU A 231 -43.83 21.62 24.24
N LEU A 232 -43.05 22.57 23.72
CA LEU A 232 -42.91 23.90 24.31
C LEU A 232 -44.20 24.71 24.20
N ALA A 233 -44.96 24.54 23.11
CA ALA A 233 -46.23 25.21 22.90
C ALA A 233 -47.35 24.68 23.82
N ASP A 234 -47.36 23.37 24.14
CA ASP A 234 -48.34 22.80 25.08
C ASP A 234 -48.08 23.20 26.56
N LEU A 235 -46.89 23.71 26.87
CA LEU A 235 -46.47 24.10 28.23
C LEU A 235 -46.71 25.59 28.56
N TRP A 236 -47.11 26.40 27.58
CA TRP A 236 -47.35 27.85 27.70
C TRP A 236 -48.80 28.20 27.38
#